data_AF-A0A015KE73-F1
#
_entry.id   AF-A0A015KE73-F1
#
_cell.length_a   1.000
_cell.length_b   1.000
_cell.length_c   1.000
_cell.angle_alpha   90.00
_cell.angle_beta   90.00
_cell.angle_gamma   90.00
#
_symmetry.space_group_name_H-M   'P 1'
#
loop_
_entity.id
_entity.type
_entity.pdbx_description
1 polymer ?
#
loop_
_entity_poly.entity_id
_entity_poly.type
_entity_poly.pdbx_seq_one_letter_code
_entity_poly.pdbx_strand_id
1 'polypeptide(L)'
;MFSPFIGLQTRYNLLNRSLEYDLLPSCAELDIGIIPWGVVAEGFLTGKHTRESTANLKSESRSHKVANHSKVEKNWKILDEVIAVSKEIDRSPVQIATNWVLQKPGITSSLIGARTVSQLEENLKSLEFKLTPEQMKRLDDVSQPDDFPFPYSFTDQFDKYIGKNIQMPNKFASIAKIYNYGSLYN
;
A
#
# COMPACT_ATOMS: atom_id res chain seq x y z
N MET A 1 19.34 0.43 -30.59
CA MET A 1 18.11 -0.27 -30.18
C MET A 1 18.03 -0.17 -28.67
N PHE A 2 16.96 0.40 -28.11
CA PHE A 2 16.79 0.50 -26.66
C PHE A 2 16.19 -0.79 -26.10
N SER A 3 16.59 -1.18 -24.89
CA SER A 3 15.96 -2.28 -24.17
C SER A 3 14.59 -1.86 -23.64
N PRO A 4 13.55 -2.72 -23.70
CA PRO A 4 12.23 -2.38 -23.21
C PRO A 4 12.21 -2.24 -21.68
N PHE A 5 11.42 -1.29 -21.18
CA PHE A 5 11.14 -1.16 -19.75
C PHE A 5 9.96 -2.06 -19.39
N ILE A 6 10.24 -3.20 -18.77
CA ILE A 6 9.25 -4.27 -18.54
C ILE A 6 8.88 -4.46 -17.07
N GLY A 7 9.53 -3.76 -16.15
CA GLY A 7 9.40 -4.03 -14.72
C GLY A 7 9.63 -2.82 -13.83
N LEU A 8 8.74 -2.65 -12.85
CA LEU A 8 8.83 -1.65 -11.80
C LEU A 8 9.03 -2.32 -10.43
N GLN A 9 10.14 -1.98 -9.76
CA GLN A 9 10.32 -2.27 -8.34
C GLN A 9 10.01 -1.04 -7.49
N THR A 10 8.98 -1.11 -6.66
CA THR A 10 8.56 0.00 -5.78
C THR A 10 8.06 -0.50 -4.42
N ARG A 11 7.89 0.39 -3.45
CA ARG A 11 7.33 0.03 -2.14
C ARG A 11 5.84 -0.22 -2.30
N TYR A 12 5.35 -1.33 -1.73
CA TYR A 12 3.92 -1.55 -1.56
C TYR A 12 3.67 -2.53 -0.43
N ASN A 13 2.83 -2.12 0.52
CA ASN A 13 2.40 -2.91 1.66
C ASN A 13 1.20 -2.23 2.33
N LEU A 14 0.63 -2.84 3.37
CA LEU A 14 -0.51 -2.29 4.11
C LEU A 14 -0.25 -0.90 4.75
N LEU A 15 1.00 -0.47 4.94
CA LEU A 15 1.32 0.86 5.49
C LEU A 15 1.57 1.90 4.38
N ASN A 16 1.81 1.46 3.15
CA ASN A 16 2.13 2.33 2.03
C ASN A 16 1.48 1.81 0.75
N ARG A 17 0.37 2.45 0.38
CA ARG A 17 -0.47 2.11 -0.77
C ARG A 17 -0.43 3.19 -1.86
N SER A 18 0.63 4.03 -1.88
CA SER A 18 0.72 5.13 -2.85
C SER A 18 0.84 4.65 -4.30
N LEU A 19 1.36 3.43 -4.50
CA LEU A 19 1.42 2.76 -5.80
C LEU A 19 0.04 2.69 -6.49
N GLU A 20 -1.06 2.61 -5.73
CA GLU A 20 -2.42 2.41 -6.26
C GLU A 20 -2.97 3.60 -7.06
N TYR A 21 -2.39 4.80 -6.89
CA TYR A 21 -2.96 6.01 -7.48
C TYR A 21 -2.63 6.19 -8.97
N ASP A 22 -1.36 6.12 -9.35
CA ASP A 22 -0.87 6.36 -10.72
C ASP A 22 -0.09 5.18 -11.27
N LEU A 23 0.87 4.66 -10.49
CA LEU A 23 1.85 3.70 -10.99
C LEU A 23 1.20 2.35 -11.30
N LEU A 24 0.28 1.87 -10.46
CA LEU A 24 -0.42 0.60 -10.69
C LEU A 24 -1.27 0.63 -11.98
N PRO A 25 -2.19 1.60 -12.18
CA PRO A 25 -2.93 1.67 -13.43
C PRO A 25 -2.03 1.95 -14.64
N SER A 26 -1.00 2.79 -14.50
CA SER A 26 -0.06 3.05 -15.62
C SER A 26 0.72 1.80 -16.03
N CYS A 27 1.17 0.99 -15.06
CA CYS A 27 1.86 -0.25 -15.37
C CYS A 27 0.94 -1.27 -16.05
N ALA A 28 -0.34 -1.31 -15.65
CA ALA A 28 -1.33 -2.17 -16.29
C ALA A 28 -1.56 -1.77 -17.77
N GLU A 29 -1.66 -0.47 -18.07
CA GLU A 29 -1.84 0.02 -19.44
C GLU A 29 -0.60 -0.17 -20.34
N LEU A 30 0.59 -0.28 -19.73
CA LEU A 30 1.87 -0.37 -20.44
C LEU A 30 2.47 -1.78 -20.45
N ASP A 31 1.74 -2.79 -19.97
CA ASP A 31 2.21 -4.17 -19.81
C ASP A 31 3.52 -4.28 -19.00
N ILE A 32 3.64 -3.46 -17.96
CA ILE A 32 4.80 -3.43 -17.05
C ILE A 32 4.51 -4.28 -15.82
N GLY A 33 5.35 -5.27 -15.54
CA GLY A 33 5.24 -6.05 -14.32
C GLY A 33 5.63 -5.27 -13.07
N ILE A 34 4.93 -5.46 -11.96
CA ILE A 34 5.28 -4.84 -10.68
C ILE A 34 5.82 -5.88 -9.70
N ILE A 35 6.96 -5.56 -9.09
CA ILE A 35 7.61 -6.38 -8.06
C ILE A 35 7.81 -5.52 -6.80
N PRO A 36 6.85 -5.54 -5.86
CA PRO A 36 6.99 -4.71 -4.69
C PRO A 36 8.04 -5.18 -3.71
N TRP A 37 8.71 -4.22 -3.08
CA TRP A 37 9.60 -4.47 -1.96
C TRP A 37 9.00 -3.97 -0.64
N GLY A 38 9.50 -4.51 0.47
CA GLY A 38 9.05 -4.11 1.80
C GLY A 38 7.64 -4.58 2.14
N VAL A 39 7.19 -5.72 1.60
CA VAL A 39 5.83 -6.26 1.81
C VAL A 39 5.42 -6.45 3.27
N VAL A 40 6.40 -6.60 4.18
CA VAL A 40 6.19 -6.68 5.64
C VAL A 40 6.62 -5.42 6.41
N ALA A 41 6.72 -4.26 5.72
CA ALA A 41 7.13 -2.97 6.30
C ALA A 41 8.40 -3.07 7.16
N GLU A 42 9.47 -3.58 6.55
CA GLU A 42 10.79 -3.75 7.17
C GLU A 42 10.81 -4.63 8.44
N GLY A 43 9.74 -5.38 8.70
CA GLY A 43 9.58 -6.27 9.85
C GLY A 43 8.43 -5.86 10.79
N PHE A 44 7.86 -4.67 10.62
CA PHE A 44 6.78 -4.18 11.47
C PHE A 44 5.55 -5.10 11.41
N LEU A 45 5.17 -5.58 10.21
CA LEU A 45 4.02 -6.46 10.00
C LEU A 45 4.26 -7.93 10.40
N THR A 46 5.39 -8.26 11.02
CA THR A 46 5.70 -9.65 11.42
C THR A 46 5.01 -10.07 12.72
N GLY A 47 4.45 -9.11 13.48
CA GLY A 47 3.90 -9.36 14.81
C GLY A 47 4.95 -9.58 15.91
N LYS A 48 6.25 -9.51 15.59
CA LYS A 48 7.34 -9.71 16.57
C LYS A 48 7.57 -8.51 17.49
N HIS A 49 7.05 -7.35 17.12
CA HIS A 49 7.27 -6.10 17.82
C HIS A 49 6.00 -5.71 18.58
N THR A 50 6.14 -5.39 19.86
CA THR A 50 5.11 -4.75 20.68
C THR A 50 5.40 -3.26 20.84
N ARG A 51 4.40 -2.47 21.23
CA ARG A 51 4.54 -1.05 21.51
C ARG A 51 5.69 -0.78 22.49
N GLU A 52 5.80 -1.58 23.54
CA GLU A 52 6.86 -1.51 24.57
C GLU A 52 8.24 -1.85 23.98
N SER A 53 8.32 -2.92 23.18
CA SER A 53 9.59 -3.33 22.56
C SER A 53 10.14 -2.28 21.59
N THR A 54 9.25 -1.54 20.91
CA THR A 54 9.64 -0.52 19.93
C THR A 54 10.10 0.80 20.53
N ALA A 55 9.67 1.11 21.76
CA ALA A 55 10.06 2.33 22.47
C ALA A 55 11.58 2.41 22.73
N ASN A 56 12.26 1.26 22.79
CA ASN A 56 13.67 1.14 23.12
C ASN A 56 14.56 0.73 21.93
N LEU A 57 14.04 0.69 20.70
CA LEU A 57 14.81 0.29 19.53
C LEU A 57 15.93 1.31 19.22
N LYS A 58 17.18 0.86 19.34
CA LYS A 58 18.38 1.65 19.01
C LYS A 58 18.73 1.62 17.51
N SER A 59 19.64 2.52 17.16
CA SER A 59 20.20 2.89 15.84
C SER A 59 20.80 1.74 14.99
N GLU A 60 20.01 0.74 14.61
CA GLU A 60 20.27 -0.04 13.39
C GLU A 60 19.27 0.39 12.31
N SER A 61 19.63 0.40 11.02
CA SER A 61 18.76 1.00 9.99
C SER A 61 17.38 0.35 9.89
N ARG A 62 17.29 -0.97 10.06
CA ARG A 62 16.01 -1.70 10.06
C ARG A 62 15.21 -1.46 11.34
N SER A 63 15.87 -1.51 12.50
CA SER A 63 15.27 -1.16 13.80
C SER A 63 14.75 0.28 13.79
N HIS A 64 15.44 1.19 13.10
CA HIS A 64 15.03 2.58 12.92
C HIS A 64 13.77 2.72 12.03
N LYS A 65 13.64 1.91 10.97
CA LYS A 65 12.42 1.90 10.14
C LYS A 65 11.22 1.38 10.92
N VAL A 66 11.37 0.27 11.66
CA VAL A 66 10.33 -0.26 12.55
C VAL A 66 9.95 0.78 13.62
N ALA A 67 10.93 1.46 14.22
CA ALA A 67 10.71 2.52 15.20
C ALA A 67 10.01 3.76 14.61
N ASN A 68 10.13 4.02 13.31
CA ASN A 68 9.38 5.08 12.66
C ASN A 68 7.95 4.65 12.36
N HIS A 69 7.74 3.41 11.91
CA HIS A 69 6.40 2.85 11.71
C HIS A 69 5.61 2.81 13.03
N SER A 70 6.27 2.50 14.15
CA SER A 70 5.64 2.42 15.48
C SER A 70 5.15 3.75 16.05
N LYS A 71 5.57 4.90 15.49
CA LYS A 71 5.11 6.24 15.92
C LYS A 71 3.71 6.57 15.42
N VAL A 72 3.20 5.82 14.44
CA VAL A 72 1.90 6.06 13.80
C VAL A 72 0.90 5.06 14.34
N GLU A 73 -0.10 5.51 15.10
CA GLU A 73 -1.07 4.61 15.76
C GLU A 73 -1.85 3.75 14.76
N LYS A 74 -2.13 4.29 13.57
CA LYS A 74 -2.79 3.54 12.50
C LYS A 74 -2.02 2.29 12.08
N ASN A 75 -0.68 2.34 12.08
CA ASN A 75 0.13 1.17 11.73
C ASN A 75 -0.10 0.03 12.72
N TRP A 76 -0.29 0.35 14.01
CA TRP A 76 -0.65 -0.66 15.00
C TRP A 76 -2.02 -1.26 14.77
N LYS A 77 -3.03 -0.46 14.42
CA LYS A 77 -4.37 -0.97 14.05
C LYS A 77 -4.31 -1.91 12.85
N ILE A 78 -3.51 -1.57 11.84
CA ILE A 78 -3.25 -2.44 10.69
C ILE A 78 -2.60 -3.75 11.13
N LEU A 79 -1.59 -3.70 12.00
CA LEU A 79 -0.94 -4.90 12.53
C LEU A 79 -1.91 -5.77 13.34
N ASP A 80 -2.75 -5.15 14.18
CA ASP A 80 -3.75 -5.85 14.98
C ASP A 80 -4.73 -6.62 14.08
N GLU A 81 -5.17 -6.01 12.97
CA GLU A 81 -6.02 -6.66 11.97
C GLU A 81 -5.31 -7.80 11.23
N VAL A 82 -4.04 -7.61 10.85
CA VAL A 82 -3.22 -8.67 10.26
C VAL A 82 -3.09 -9.86 11.22
N ILE A 83 -2.90 -9.61 12.51
CA ILE A 83 -2.84 -10.65 13.54
C ILE A 83 -4.19 -11.34 13.73
N ALA A 84 -5.31 -10.59 13.65
CA ALA A 84 -6.65 -11.18 13.74
C ALA A 84 -6.90 -12.16 12.58
N VAL A 85 -6.67 -11.73 11.33
CA VAL A 85 -6.80 -12.57 10.14
C VAL A 85 -5.82 -13.76 10.18
N SER A 86 -4.59 -13.54 10.65
CA SER A 86 -3.58 -14.57 10.87
C SER A 86 -4.11 -15.72 11.75
N LYS A 87 -4.81 -15.40 12.84
CA LYS A 87 -5.40 -16.40 13.75
C LYS A 87 -6.59 -17.13 13.15
N GLU A 88 -7.39 -16.47 12.31
CA GLU A 88 -8.59 -17.08 11.70
C GLU A 88 -8.26 -18.25 10.77
N ILE A 89 -7.12 -18.19 10.07
CA ILE A 89 -6.74 -19.18 9.04
C ILE A 89 -5.44 -19.92 9.36
N ASP A 90 -4.92 -19.77 10.58
CA ASP A 90 -3.69 -20.42 11.06
C ASP A 90 -2.48 -20.19 10.13
N ARG A 91 -2.24 -18.91 9.81
CA ARG A 91 -1.11 -18.44 8.99
C ARG A 91 -0.33 -17.36 9.72
N SER A 92 0.96 -17.23 9.48
CA SER A 92 1.77 -16.19 10.13
C SER A 92 1.42 -14.78 9.61
N PRO A 93 1.61 -13.71 10.41
CA PRO A 93 1.41 -12.33 9.95
C PRO A 93 2.19 -11.98 8.68
N VAL A 94 3.39 -12.55 8.52
CA VAL A 94 4.22 -12.40 7.32
C VAL A 94 3.52 -12.98 6.09
N GLN A 95 2.92 -14.16 6.23
CA GLN A 95 2.17 -14.80 5.15
C GLN A 95 0.92 -14.00 4.80
N ILE A 96 0.18 -13.48 5.79
CA ILE A 96 -1.01 -12.65 5.55
C ILE A 96 -0.63 -11.39 4.76
N ALA A 97 0.36 -10.62 5.23
CA ALA A 97 0.78 -9.39 4.57
C ALA A 97 1.31 -9.64 3.14
N THR A 98 2.08 -10.71 2.96
CA THR A 98 2.62 -11.07 1.63
C THR A 98 1.52 -11.54 0.69
N ASN A 99 0.59 -12.38 1.16
CA ASN A 99 -0.55 -12.86 0.38
C ASN A 99 -1.49 -11.72 -0.02
N TRP A 100 -1.74 -10.76 0.89
CA TRP A 100 -2.50 -9.56 0.56
C TRP A 100 -1.88 -8.82 -0.62
N VAL A 101 -0.56 -8.53 -0.59
CA VAL A 101 0.15 -7.86 -1.70
C VAL A 101 0.02 -8.65 -3.00
N LEU A 102 0.24 -9.96 -2.96
CA LEU A 102 0.20 -10.83 -4.14
C LEU A 102 -1.19 -10.98 -4.75
N GLN A 103 -2.26 -10.69 -4.00
CA GLN A 103 -3.63 -10.69 -4.50
C GLN A 103 -4.07 -9.34 -5.06
N LYS A 104 -3.27 -8.28 -4.93
CA LYS A 104 -3.63 -6.97 -5.51
C LYS A 104 -3.47 -7.00 -7.04
N PRO A 105 -4.39 -6.38 -7.80
CA PRO A 105 -4.31 -6.34 -9.26
C PRO A 105 -2.98 -5.76 -9.76
N GLY A 106 -2.43 -6.32 -10.84
CA GLY A 106 -1.20 -5.82 -11.47
C GLY A 106 0.11 -6.21 -10.77
N ILE A 107 0.07 -6.78 -9.57
CA ILE A 107 1.27 -7.30 -8.90
C ILE A 107 1.69 -8.62 -9.56
N THR A 108 2.89 -8.66 -10.11
CA THR A 108 3.43 -9.83 -10.83
C THR A 108 4.15 -10.78 -9.89
N SER A 109 4.87 -10.24 -8.91
CA SER A 109 5.60 -10.99 -7.89
C SER A 109 5.85 -10.09 -6.69
N SER A 110 6.41 -10.62 -5.60
CA SER A 110 6.87 -9.82 -4.47
C SER A 110 8.34 -10.09 -4.15
N LEU A 111 9.06 -9.03 -3.80
CA LEU A 111 10.43 -9.13 -3.31
C LEU A 111 10.41 -9.49 -1.82
N ILE A 112 10.63 -10.77 -1.53
CA ILE A 112 10.72 -11.30 -0.17
C ILE A 112 12.17 -11.31 0.32
N GLY A 113 12.37 -11.02 1.61
CA GLY A 113 13.67 -11.09 2.25
C GLY A 113 13.67 -12.10 3.40
N ALA A 114 14.68 -12.97 3.43
CA ALA A 114 14.91 -13.96 4.49
C ALA A 114 16.41 -14.00 4.84
N ARG A 115 16.74 -14.31 6.10
CA ARG A 115 18.13 -14.52 6.54
C ARG A 115 18.49 -16.00 6.69
N THR A 116 17.50 -16.88 6.69
CA THR A 116 17.67 -18.32 6.80
C THR A 116 16.75 -19.03 5.81
N VAL A 117 17.11 -20.26 5.44
CA VAL A 117 16.29 -21.10 4.54
C VAL A 117 14.91 -21.35 5.14
N SER A 118 14.83 -21.67 6.44
CA SER A 118 13.54 -21.88 7.11
C SER A 118 12.64 -20.63 7.07
N GLN A 119 13.19 -19.42 7.15
CA GLN A 119 12.39 -18.20 6.96
C GLN A 119 11.90 -18.05 5.52
N LEU A 120 12.73 -18.41 4.53
CA LEU A 120 12.34 -18.39 3.13
C LEU A 120 11.20 -19.38 2.88
N GLU A 121 11.34 -20.62 3.33
CA GLU A 121 10.31 -21.67 3.24
C GLU A 121 9.00 -21.22 3.89
N GLU A 122 9.07 -20.65 5.10
CA GLU A 122 7.88 -20.16 5.80
C GLU A 122 7.22 -18.98 5.06
N ASN A 123 8.01 -18.07 4.47
CA ASN A 123 7.47 -16.98 3.67
C ASN A 123 6.80 -17.48 2.39
N LEU A 124 7.34 -18.53 1.74
CA LEU A 124 6.81 -19.10 0.51
C LEU A 124 5.43 -19.75 0.70
N LYS A 125 5.11 -20.24 1.91
CA LYS A 125 3.76 -20.71 2.25
C LYS A 125 2.67 -19.64 2.10
N SER A 126 3.04 -18.35 1.95
CA SER A 126 2.11 -17.30 1.53
C SER A 126 1.43 -17.58 0.19
N LEU A 127 1.99 -18.46 -0.65
CA LEU A 127 1.41 -18.86 -1.94
C LEU A 127 0.39 -20.01 -1.83
N GLU A 128 0.30 -20.67 -0.67
CA GLU A 128 -0.50 -21.89 -0.48
C GLU A 128 -1.97 -21.63 -0.11
N PHE A 129 -2.38 -20.36 -0.03
CA PHE A 129 -3.74 -19.98 0.31
C PHE A 129 -4.15 -18.70 -0.40
N LYS A 130 -5.43 -18.34 -0.27
CA LYS A 130 -5.95 -17.02 -0.64
C LYS A 130 -6.74 -16.48 0.53
N LEU A 131 -6.49 -15.23 0.89
CA LEU A 131 -7.40 -14.48 1.73
C LEU A 131 -8.76 -14.38 1.05
N THR A 132 -9.82 -14.55 1.83
CA THR A 132 -11.20 -14.39 1.36
C THR A 132 -11.48 -12.94 0.97
N PRO A 133 -12.50 -12.67 0.13
CA PRO A 133 -12.93 -11.29 -0.17
C PRO A 133 -13.18 -10.45 1.08
N GLU A 134 -13.76 -11.05 2.13
CA GLU A 134 -14.04 -10.40 3.41
C GLU A 134 -12.76 -10.03 4.17
N GLN A 135 -11.79 -10.94 4.22
CA GLN A 135 -10.48 -10.69 4.84
C GLN A 135 -9.68 -9.65 4.06
N MET A 136 -9.68 -9.73 2.72
CA MET A 136 -9.09 -8.71 1.85
C MET A 136 -9.71 -7.34 2.11
N LYS A 137 -11.05 -7.27 2.20
CA LYS A 137 -11.77 -6.02 2.48
C LYS A 137 -11.40 -5.44 3.84
N ARG A 138 -11.35 -6.25 4.91
CA ARG A 138 -10.96 -5.78 6.24
C ARG A 138 -9.55 -5.17 6.24
N LEU A 139 -8.61 -5.85 5.59
CA LEU A 139 -7.24 -5.37 5.44
C LEU A 139 -7.17 -4.09 4.58
N ASP A 140 -7.95 -4.03 3.49
CA ASP A 140 -8.06 -2.84 2.64
C ASP A 140 -8.66 -1.64 3.41
N ASP A 141 -9.73 -1.86 4.18
CA ASP A 141 -10.41 -0.81 4.94
C ASP A 141 -9.51 -0.23 6.03
N VAL A 142 -8.86 -1.08 6.85
CA VAL A 142 -7.99 -0.61 7.94
C VAL A 142 -6.72 0.08 7.43
N SER A 143 -6.26 -0.29 6.23
CA SER A 143 -5.06 0.25 5.59
C SER A 143 -5.32 1.39 4.61
N GLN A 144 -6.58 1.76 4.38
CA GLN A 144 -6.95 2.78 3.40
C GLN A 144 -6.21 4.10 3.68
N PRO A 145 -5.39 4.66 2.77
CA PRO A 145 -4.62 5.88 3.05
C PRO A 145 -5.51 7.04 3.54
N ASP A 146 -5.10 7.72 4.62
CA ASP A 146 -5.81 8.92 5.11
C ASP A 146 -5.42 10.17 4.30
N ASP A 147 -4.20 10.16 3.74
CA ASP A 147 -3.62 11.26 2.98
C ASP A 147 -3.34 10.83 1.54
N PHE A 148 -3.55 11.77 0.62
CA PHE A 148 -3.21 11.62 -0.79
C PHE A 148 -1.73 11.98 -1.02
N PRO A 149 -0.93 11.17 -1.72
CA PRO A 149 0.42 11.58 -2.09
C PRO A 149 0.36 12.72 -3.12
N PHE A 150 1.40 13.56 -3.19
CA PHE A 150 1.55 14.48 -4.33
C PHE A 150 1.70 13.64 -5.63
N PRO A 151 1.08 14.03 -6.78
CA PRO A 151 0.34 15.27 -7.02
C PRO A 151 -1.13 15.27 -6.60
N TYR A 152 -1.67 14.15 -6.14
CA TYR A 152 -3.08 14.03 -5.73
C TYR A 152 -3.46 14.88 -4.51
N SER A 153 -2.53 15.08 -3.56
CA SER A 153 -2.75 16.07 -2.48
C SER A 153 -2.84 17.51 -2.98
N PHE A 154 -2.25 17.81 -4.14
CA PHE A 154 -2.32 19.14 -4.73
C PHE A 154 -3.69 19.39 -5.38
N THR A 155 -4.28 18.39 -6.04
CA THR A 155 -5.61 18.54 -6.66
C THR A 155 -6.72 18.78 -5.63
N ASP A 156 -6.69 18.10 -4.47
CA ASP A 156 -7.67 18.35 -3.40
C ASP A 156 -7.53 19.77 -2.81
N GLN A 157 -6.30 20.29 -2.70
CA GLN A 157 -6.09 21.70 -2.32
C GLN A 157 -6.67 22.66 -3.37
N PHE A 158 -6.52 22.37 -4.66
CA PHE A 158 -7.15 23.17 -5.72
C PHE A 158 -8.67 23.12 -5.60
N ASP A 159 -9.28 21.96 -5.37
CA ASP A 159 -10.73 21.88 -5.19
C ASP A 159 -11.21 22.70 -3.99
N LYS A 160 -10.46 22.64 -2.88
CA LYS A 160 -10.75 23.36 -1.64
C LYS A 160 -10.61 24.88 -1.74
N TYR A 161 -9.62 25.38 -2.48
CA TYR A 161 -9.32 26.83 -2.55
C TYR A 161 -9.79 27.50 -3.84
N ILE A 162 -9.88 26.74 -4.93
CA ILE A 162 -10.07 27.24 -6.30
C ILE A 162 -11.33 26.63 -6.94
N GLY A 163 -11.65 25.37 -6.62
CA GLY A 163 -12.62 24.52 -7.30
C GLY A 163 -14.07 24.96 -7.32
N LYS A 164 -14.46 26.06 -6.67
CA LYS A 164 -15.81 26.66 -6.87
C LYS A 164 -15.79 28.07 -7.46
N ASN A 165 -14.63 28.73 -7.45
CA ASN A 165 -14.49 30.12 -7.87
C ASN A 165 -14.01 30.26 -9.32
N ILE A 166 -13.58 29.17 -9.96
CA ILE A 166 -13.22 29.19 -11.37
C ILE A 166 -14.47 29.05 -12.24
N GLN A 167 -14.69 30.04 -13.10
CA GLN A 167 -15.69 29.99 -14.15
C GLN A 167 -15.17 29.16 -15.33
N MET A 168 -15.84 28.05 -15.63
CA MET A 168 -15.48 27.12 -16.70
C MET A 168 -16.43 27.25 -17.90
N PRO A 169 -15.89 27.37 -19.13
CA PRO A 169 -16.71 27.35 -20.33
C PRO A 169 -17.53 26.05 -20.44
N ASN A 170 -18.77 26.13 -20.93
CA ASN A 170 -19.68 24.98 -21.06
C ASN A 170 -19.10 23.78 -21.84
N LYS A 171 -18.13 23.98 -22.73
CA LYS A 171 -17.44 22.89 -23.44
C LYS A 171 -16.67 21.91 -22.52
N PHE A 172 -16.40 22.28 -21.27
CA PHE A 172 -15.72 21.43 -20.28
C PHE A 172 -16.67 20.84 -19.21
N ALA A 173 -17.98 20.88 -19.44
CA ALA A 173 -18.98 20.44 -18.47
C ALA A 173 -18.83 18.97 -18.01
N SER A 174 -18.31 18.09 -18.86
CA SER A 174 -18.05 16.69 -18.50
C SER A 174 -16.99 16.57 -17.41
N ILE A 175 -15.85 17.26 -17.58
CA ILE A 175 -14.74 17.27 -16.62
C ILE A 175 -15.18 17.94 -15.31
N ALA A 176 -15.86 19.09 -15.40
CA ALA A 176 -16.35 19.82 -14.23
C ALA A 176 -17.28 18.98 -13.34
N LYS A 177 -18.15 18.16 -13.96
CA LYS A 177 -19.08 17.28 -13.23
C LYS A 177 -18.38 16.05 -12.63
N ILE A 178 -17.46 15.42 -13.36
CA ILE A 178 -16.78 14.20 -12.91
C ILE A 178 -15.93 14.49 -11.66
N TYR A 179 -15.26 15.64 -11.63
CA TYR A 179 -14.32 15.98 -10.57
C TYR A 179 -14.83 17.06 -9.60
N ASN A 180 -16.11 17.46 -9.70
CA ASN A 180 -16.71 18.52 -8.86
C ASN A 180 -15.87 19.83 -8.86
N TYR A 181 -15.47 20.28 -10.06
CA TYR A 181 -14.50 21.36 -10.28
C TYR A 181 -15.08 22.51 -11.11
N GLY A 182 -14.93 23.74 -10.61
CA GLY A 182 -15.40 24.99 -11.19
C GLY A 182 -16.91 25.22 -11.11
N SER A 183 -17.35 26.42 -11.49
CA SER A 183 -18.76 26.74 -11.79
C SER A 183 -18.91 27.02 -13.29
N LEU A 184 -19.94 26.44 -13.92
CA LEU A 184 -20.21 26.67 -15.34
C LEU A 184 -20.83 28.06 -15.54
N TYR A 185 -20.37 28.78 -16.56
CA TYR A 185 -21.01 30.01 -17.01
C TYR A 185 -21.48 29.85 -18.46
N ASN A 186 -22.52 30.62 -18.80
CA ASN A 186 -23.15 30.59 -20.12
C ASN A 186 -22.29 31.28 -21.19
#